data_AF-A0A7K2P9A9-F1
#
_entry.id   AF-A0A7K2P9A9-F1
#
_cell.length_a   1.000
_cell.length_b   1.000
_cell.length_c   1.000
_cell.angle_alpha   90.00
_cell.angle_beta   90.00
_cell.angle_gamma   90.00
#
_symmetry.space_group_name_H-M   'P 1'
#
loop_
_entity.id
_entity.type
_entity.pdbx_description
1 polymer ?
#
loop_
_entity_poly.entity_id
_entity_poly.type
_entity_poly.pdbx_seq_one_letter_code
_entity_poly.pdbx_strand_id
1 'polypeptide(L)'
;PRPDSRPTVYWYWNGPVTPELVDRQLADLRSKGMYEVILFSFDNAEMTPVFFTEEWFDIVGHVLRTAERTGMRVWLFNDDHFPSGRAGEFIVKGGQVGTRTYAPRPELRLKALARSTTVVRGPASIDLRHSTGLGVDAGRLVADAAVLDGAAVLRGSTGWGECTVTGSAKAEHGAAGLLVRASADGRTGYAVAFDQTGVVTVERLTDGAEPAELLRSTRTDGFNKTKFHTLRVALRADGLSVTLDGKDKGTLEDLTERTGGVGVRAVGDQRAVWESLTVEAADGTSL
;
A
#
# COMPACT_ATOMS: atom_id res chain seq x y z
N PRO A 1 -36.79 31.96 -11.97
CA PRO A 1 -36.68 30.48 -12.02
C PRO A 1 -37.38 29.83 -10.83
N ARG A 2 -37.99 28.65 -11.02
CA ARG A 2 -38.49 27.86 -9.89
C ARG A 2 -37.32 27.50 -8.95
N PRO A 3 -37.56 27.30 -7.64
CA PRO A 3 -36.48 26.98 -6.70
C PRO A 3 -35.64 25.76 -7.09
N ASP A 4 -36.27 24.74 -7.69
CA ASP A 4 -35.66 23.50 -8.19
C ASP A 4 -34.96 23.63 -9.55
N SER A 5 -34.96 24.83 -10.13
CA SER A 5 -34.20 25.18 -11.34
C SER A 5 -32.95 26.00 -11.00
N ARG A 6 -32.55 26.02 -9.72
CA ARG A 6 -31.35 26.69 -9.22
C ARG A 6 -30.27 25.66 -8.88
N PRO A 7 -28.99 26.07 -8.78
CA PRO A 7 -27.92 25.14 -8.44
C PRO A 7 -28.18 24.44 -7.10
N THR A 8 -27.95 23.14 -7.10
CA THR A 8 -27.80 22.34 -5.88
C THR A 8 -26.31 22.32 -5.51
N VAL A 9 -25.99 22.53 -4.24
CA VAL A 9 -24.59 22.56 -3.78
C VAL A 9 -24.24 21.32 -2.96
N TYR A 10 -23.03 20.79 -3.15
CA TYR A 10 -22.46 19.84 -2.21
C TYR A 10 -22.06 20.59 -0.94
N TRP A 11 -22.61 20.17 0.18
CA TRP A 11 -22.29 20.69 1.49
C TRP A 11 -21.45 19.66 2.24
N TYR A 12 -20.13 19.84 2.13
CA TYR A 12 -19.14 18.97 2.75
C TYR A 12 -19.03 19.22 4.24
N TRP A 13 -19.19 18.17 5.03
CA TRP A 13 -18.84 18.10 6.44
C TRP A 13 -17.47 17.45 6.55
N ASN A 14 -16.45 18.29 6.70
CA ASN A 14 -15.04 17.91 6.72
C ASN A 14 -14.33 18.39 7.99
N GLY A 15 -15.09 18.63 9.05
CA GLY A 15 -14.66 19.16 10.34
C GLY A 15 -15.82 19.12 11.34
N PRO A 16 -15.73 19.80 12.50
CA PRO A 16 -16.80 19.82 13.49
C PRO A 16 -18.09 20.44 12.96
N VAL A 17 -19.20 19.70 13.08
CA VAL A 17 -20.54 20.16 12.68
C VAL A 17 -21.43 20.27 13.90
N THR A 18 -21.90 21.49 14.18
CA THR A 18 -22.81 21.79 15.29
C THR A 18 -24.15 22.31 14.78
N PRO A 19 -25.23 22.26 15.58
CA PRO A 19 -26.53 22.84 15.21
C PRO A 19 -26.43 24.32 14.79
N GLU A 20 -25.57 25.10 15.44
CA GLU A 20 -25.34 26.52 15.12
C GLU A 20 -24.62 26.69 13.78
N LEU A 21 -23.70 25.77 13.44
CA LEU A 21 -23.08 25.75 12.12
C LEU A 21 -24.11 25.45 11.04
N VAL A 22 -24.95 24.43 11.25
CA VAL A 22 -26.04 24.06 10.35
C VAL A 22 -26.97 25.25 10.11
N ASP A 23 -27.47 25.87 11.17
CA ASP A 23 -28.42 26.99 11.07
C ASP A 23 -27.82 28.17 10.29
N ARG A 24 -26.58 28.53 10.62
CA ARG A 24 -25.85 29.60 9.94
C ARG A 24 -25.60 29.30 8.47
N GLN A 25 -25.11 28.10 8.13
CA GLN A 25 -24.76 27.75 6.75
C GLN A 25 -25.99 27.57 5.86
N LEU A 26 -27.07 26.96 6.37
CA LEU A 26 -28.32 26.87 5.61
C LEU A 26 -28.97 28.25 5.41
N ALA A 27 -28.96 29.11 6.43
CA ALA A 27 -29.43 30.49 6.29
C ALA A 27 -28.58 31.28 5.27
N ASP A 28 -27.26 31.11 5.31
CA ASP A 28 -26.32 31.77 4.40
C ASP A 28 -26.56 31.35 2.94
N LEU A 29 -26.64 30.04 2.68
CA LEU A 29 -26.98 29.49 1.36
C LEU A 29 -28.32 30.01 0.85
N ARG A 30 -29.33 30.01 1.72
CA ARG A 30 -30.66 30.51 1.39
C ARG A 30 -30.65 32.01 1.06
N SER A 31 -29.91 32.82 1.81
CA SER A 31 -29.77 34.27 1.55
C SER A 31 -29.13 34.56 0.19
N LYS A 32 -28.28 33.65 -0.30
CA LYS A 32 -27.64 33.68 -1.62
C LYS A 32 -28.50 33.06 -2.72
N GLY A 33 -29.73 32.66 -2.40
CA GLY A 33 -30.67 32.11 -3.35
C GLY A 33 -30.44 30.65 -3.72
N MET A 34 -29.70 29.90 -2.90
CA MET A 34 -29.55 28.45 -2.99
C MET A 34 -30.53 27.79 -2.02
N TYR A 35 -31.43 26.95 -2.54
CA TYR A 35 -32.49 26.33 -1.74
C TYR A 35 -32.32 24.83 -1.57
N GLU A 36 -31.26 24.25 -2.15
CA GLU A 36 -31.03 22.81 -2.15
C GLU A 36 -29.58 22.47 -1.86
N VAL A 37 -29.37 21.48 -0.99
CA VAL A 37 -28.03 20.97 -0.64
C VAL A 37 -27.98 19.46 -0.76
N ILE A 38 -26.80 18.94 -1.10
CA ILE A 38 -26.43 17.54 -0.92
C ILE A 38 -25.51 17.49 0.29
N LEU A 39 -26.02 16.98 1.42
CA LEU A 39 -25.25 16.76 2.63
C LEU A 39 -24.26 15.65 2.38
N PHE A 40 -22.97 15.95 2.56
CA PHE A 40 -21.87 15.03 2.31
C PHE A 40 -20.96 14.95 3.53
N SER A 41 -20.98 13.83 4.25
CA SER A 41 -20.00 13.55 5.31
C SER A 41 -18.67 13.14 4.69
N PHE A 42 -17.55 13.66 5.17
CA PHE A 42 -16.22 13.32 4.64
C PHE A 42 -15.39 12.58 5.70
N ASP A 43 -14.90 11.38 5.35
CA ASP A 43 -14.05 10.54 6.19
C ASP A 43 -12.64 11.16 6.30
N ASN A 44 -12.46 12.01 7.31
CA ASN A 44 -11.18 12.57 7.72
C ASN A 44 -11.07 12.61 9.25
N ALA A 45 -9.88 12.96 9.76
CA ALA A 45 -9.59 12.94 11.19
C ALA A 45 -10.33 14.04 11.97
N GLU A 46 -10.70 15.13 11.31
CA GLU A 46 -11.31 16.31 11.91
C GLU A 46 -12.84 16.25 11.97
N MET A 47 -13.47 15.32 11.24
CA MET A 47 -14.92 15.23 11.13
C MET A 47 -15.54 14.68 12.43
N THR A 48 -16.32 15.54 13.08
CA THR A 48 -17.12 15.19 14.26
C THR A 48 -18.53 15.81 14.15
N PRO A 49 -19.61 15.09 14.50
CA PRO A 49 -19.61 13.72 15.01
C PRO A 49 -19.32 12.67 13.92
N VAL A 50 -18.75 11.53 14.32
CA VAL A 50 -18.34 10.45 13.39
C VAL A 50 -19.55 9.88 12.67
N PHE A 51 -19.41 9.60 11.37
CA PHE A 51 -20.47 9.02 10.54
C PHE A 51 -21.16 7.82 11.21
N PHE A 52 -22.50 7.76 11.14
CA PHE A 52 -23.34 6.72 11.76
C PHE A 52 -23.36 6.63 13.30
N THR A 53 -22.72 7.55 14.02
CA THR A 53 -22.98 7.70 15.46
C THR A 53 -24.34 8.33 15.75
N GLU A 54 -24.87 8.15 16.96
CA GLU A 54 -26.14 8.79 17.38
C GLU A 54 -26.04 10.33 17.28
N GLU A 55 -24.91 10.90 17.71
CA GLU A 55 -24.65 12.34 17.58
C GLU A 55 -24.67 12.81 16.12
N TRP A 56 -24.17 12.00 15.18
CA TRP A 56 -24.25 12.32 13.75
C TRP A 56 -25.71 12.32 13.27
N PHE A 57 -26.50 11.33 13.69
CA PHE A 57 -27.94 11.29 13.38
C PHE A 57 -28.69 12.47 14.00
N ASP A 58 -28.29 12.95 15.18
CA ASP A 58 -28.88 14.14 15.81
C ASP A 58 -28.63 15.41 14.99
N ILE A 59 -27.40 15.60 14.47
CA ILE A 59 -27.09 16.71 13.57
C ILE A 59 -27.87 16.58 12.26
N VAL A 60 -27.96 15.39 11.65
CA VAL A 60 -28.78 15.17 10.45
C VAL A 60 -30.26 15.48 10.75
N GLY A 61 -30.79 15.06 11.90
CA GLY A 61 -32.13 15.42 12.34
C GLY A 61 -32.33 16.93 12.48
N HIS A 62 -31.32 17.64 12.98
CA HIS A 62 -31.32 19.11 13.05
C HIS A 62 -31.36 19.76 11.66
N VAL A 63 -30.55 19.26 10.72
CA VAL A 63 -30.60 19.69 9.31
C VAL A 63 -32.00 19.55 8.74
N LEU A 64 -32.65 18.39 8.91
CA LEU A 64 -33.97 18.13 8.36
C LEU A 64 -35.04 19.05 8.96
N ARG A 65 -35.03 19.26 10.28
CA ARG A 65 -35.95 20.21 10.95
C ARG A 65 -35.73 21.65 10.49
N THR A 66 -34.47 22.07 10.36
CA THR A 66 -34.13 23.41 9.87
C THR A 66 -34.55 23.57 8.41
N ALA A 67 -34.38 22.55 7.58
CA ALA A 67 -34.80 22.56 6.20
C ALA A 67 -36.31 22.69 6.04
N GLU A 68 -37.09 21.90 6.80
CA GLU A 68 -38.55 21.98 6.85
C GLU A 68 -39.02 23.40 7.24
N ARG A 69 -38.46 23.96 8.32
CA ARG A 69 -38.81 25.31 8.81
C ARG A 69 -38.49 26.44 7.82
N THR A 70 -37.47 26.27 6.98
CA THR A 70 -36.94 27.35 6.12
C THR A 70 -37.26 27.18 4.64
N GLY A 71 -37.87 26.05 4.27
CA GLY A 71 -38.15 25.69 2.88
C GLY A 71 -36.91 25.28 2.09
N MET A 72 -35.86 24.80 2.76
CA MET A 72 -34.70 24.19 2.08
C MET A 72 -35.01 22.74 1.72
N ARG A 73 -34.40 22.23 0.65
CA ARG A 73 -34.37 20.80 0.30
C ARG A 73 -33.01 20.22 0.60
N VAL A 74 -33.01 18.99 1.12
CA VAL A 74 -31.78 18.28 1.50
C VAL A 74 -31.78 16.92 0.82
N TRP A 75 -30.68 16.62 0.14
CA TRP A 75 -30.33 15.30 -0.34
C TRP A 75 -29.27 14.73 0.58
N LEU A 76 -29.44 13.48 1.03
CA LEU A 76 -28.45 12.80 1.84
C LEU A 76 -27.53 11.99 0.94
N PHE A 77 -26.23 12.25 0.98
CA PHE A 77 -25.26 11.35 0.41
C PHE A 77 -25.12 10.13 1.33
N ASN A 78 -25.25 8.94 0.76
CA ASN A 78 -25.38 7.68 1.50
C ASN A 78 -24.03 7.06 1.92
N ASP A 79 -22.95 7.84 1.94
CA ASP A 79 -21.61 7.38 2.28
C ASP A 79 -20.76 8.48 2.93
N ASP A 80 -19.58 8.10 3.42
CA ASP A 80 -18.62 9.01 4.06
C ASP A 80 -17.41 9.37 3.17
N HIS A 81 -17.24 8.71 2.03
CA HIS A 81 -16.15 9.01 1.10
C HIS A 81 -16.49 8.56 -0.33
N PHE A 82 -15.71 9.02 -1.30
CA PHE A 82 -15.69 8.49 -2.67
C PHE A 82 -14.61 7.42 -2.86
N PRO A 83 -14.87 6.34 -3.64
CA PRO A 83 -16.13 6.00 -4.29
C PRO A 83 -17.21 5.55 -3.29
N SER A 84 -18.47 5.91 -3.57
CA SER A 84 -19.61 5.50 -2.76
C SER A 84 -19.93 4.00 -2.89
N GLY A 85 -20.65 3.46 -1.92
CA GLY A 85 -21.07 2.06 -1.87
C GLY A 85 -20.34 1.24 -0.82
N ARG A 86 -19.57 1.87 0.08
CA ARG A 86 -18.91 1.24 1.24
C ARG A 86 -19.67 1.44 2.55
N ALA A 87 -20.56 2.44 2.59
CA ALA A 87 -21.34 2.84 3.75
C ALA A 87 -20.46 3.02 4.99
N GLY A 88 -19.39 3.81 4.88
CA GLY A 88 -18.40 3.99 5.96
C GLY A 88 -17.68 2.69 6.36
N GLU A 89 -17.31 1.88 5.36
CA GLU A 89 -16.69 0.56 5.53
C GLU A 89 -17.55 -0.52 6.20
N PHE A 90 -18.77 -0.20 6.67
CA PHE A 90 -19.64 -1.16 7.36
C PHE A 90 -20.06 -2.34 6.48
N ILE A 91 -20.07 -2.20 5.15
CA ILE A 91 -20.35 -3.33 4.25
C ILE A 91 -19.26 -4.40 4.37
N VAL A 92 -17.99 -3.99 4.37
CA VAL A 92 -16.85 -4.92 4.37
C VAL A 92 -16.49 -5.35 5.79
N LYS A 93 -16.45 -4.41 6.73
CA LYS A 93 -15.98 -4.62 8.11
C LYS A 93 -17.09 -5.06 9.07
N GLY A 94 -18.35 -4.88 8.70
CA GLY A 94 -19.46 -5.03 9.64
C GLY A 94 -19.41 -3.95 10.72
N GLY A 95 -20.27 -4.07 11.72
CA GLY A 95 -20.31 -3.15 12.85
C GLY A 95 -21.72 -2.94 13.38
N GLN A 96 -21.87 -1.97 14.28
CA GLN A 96 -23.16 -1.61 14.86
C GLN A 96 -23.54 -0.18 14.41
N VAL A 97 -24.79 -0.02 13.94
CA VAL A 97 -25.38 1.29 13.64
C VAL A 97 -26.72 1.37 14.36
N GLY A 98 -26.79 2.24 15.38
CA GLY A 98 -27.90 2.28 16.32
C GLY A 98 -28.13 0.90 16.97
N THR A 99 -29.35 0.37 16.82
CA THR A 99 -29.74 -0.94 17.37
C THR A 99 -29.46 -2.12 16.43
N ARG A 100 -28.93 -1.88 15.23
CA ARG A 100 -28.68 -2.90 14.22
C ARG A 100 -27.22 -3.32 14.19
N THR A 101 -26.98 -4.62 14.14
CA THR A 101 -25.66 -5.21 13.96
C THR A 101 -25.54 -5.79 12.55
N TYR A 102 -24.49 -5.39 11.84
CA TYR A 102 -24.16 -5.82 10.48
C TYR A 102 -22.97 -6.78 10.53
N ALA A 103 -23.14 -7.98 9.97
CA ALA A 103 -22.04 -8.92 9.81
C ALA A 103 -21.08 -8.43 8.71
N PRO A 104 -19.76 -8.64 8.86
CA PRO A 104 -18.78 -8.31 7.81
C PRO A 104 -19.06 -9.10 6.52
N ARG A 105 -19.03 -8.41 5.37
CA ARG A 105 -19.19 -9.00 4.03
C ARG A 105 -17.97 -8.69 3.16
N PRO A 106 -16.77 -9.24 3.47
CA PRO A 106 -15.55 -8.94 2.73
C PRO A 106 -15.61 -9.32 1.25
N GLU A 107 -16.48 -10.26 0.88
CA GLU A 107 -16.73 -10.65 -0.52
C GLU A 107 -17.43 -9.56 -1.34
N LEU A 108 -18.08 -8.60 -0.68
CA LEU A 108 -18.71 -7.43 -1.31
C LEU A 108 -17.77 -6.23 -1.40
N ARG A 109 -16.50 -6.38 -1.02
CA ARG A 109 -15.50 -5.31 -1.13
C ARG A 109 -15.47 -4.78 -2.56
N LEU A 110 -15.41 -3.45 -2.68
CA LEU A 110 -15.26 -2.77 -3.95
C LEU A 110 -14.07 -3.35 -4.71
N LYS A 111 -14.33 -3.85 -5.92
CA LYS A 111 -13.29 -4.33 -6.83
C LYS A 111 -12.87 -3.18 -7.71
N ALA A 112 -11.64 -2.72 -7.54
CA ALA A 112 -11.03 -1.73 -8.43
C ALA A 112 -10.19 -2.43 -9.50
N LEU A 113 -10.17 -1.86 -10.70
CA LEU A 113 -9.18 -2.22 -11.72
C LEU A 113 -7.88 -1.45 -11.42
N ALA A 114 -6.86 -2.16 -10.97
CA ALA A 114 -5.51 -1.61 -10.88
C ALA A 114 -4.86 -1.64 -12.26
N ARG A 115 -4.23 -0.54 -12.67
CA ARG A 115 -3.46 -0.48 -13.92
C ARG A 115 -2.02 -0.91 -13.67
N SER A 116 -1.62 -2.02 -14.27
CA SER A 116 -0.20 -2.33 -14.47
C SER A 116 0.24 -1.88 -15.87
N THR A 117 1.50 -1.52 -16.04
CA THR A 117 2.05 -1.11 -17.34
C THR A 117 3.42 -1.74 -17.53
N THR A 118 3.56 -2.50 -18.61
CA THR A 118 4.84 -3.11 -19.01
C THR A 118 5.18 -2.62 -20.42
N VAL A 119 6.40 -2.11 -20.60
CA VAL A 119 6.94 -1.77 -21.92
C VAL A 119 7.67 -2.98 -22.48
N VAL A 120 7.27 -3.42 -23.68
CA VAL A 120 7.86 -4.60 -24.34
C VAL A 120 8.49 -4.19 -25.66
N ARG A 121 9.70 -4.71 -25.94
CA ARG A 121 10.44 -4.45 -27.18
C ARG A 121 10.52 -5.72 -28.02
N GLY A 122 10.23 -5.59 -29.33
CA GLY A 122 10.28 -6.68 -30.31
C GLY A 122 8.98 -7.50 -30.39
N PRO A 123 8.96 -8.60 -31.17
CA PRO A 123 7.91 -9.60 -31.06
C PRO A 123 8.08 -10.37 -29.75
N ALA A 124 7.07 -10.33 -28.88
CA ALA A 124 7.08 -11.02 -27.60
C ALA A 124 5.67 -11.49 -27.23
N SER A 125 5.59 -12.67 -26.60
CA SER A 125 4.38 -13.17 -25.96
C SER A 125 4.38 -12.73 -24.51
N ILE A 126 3.27 -12.12 -24.05
CA ILE A 126 3.13 -11.59 -22.69
C ILE A 126 1.89 -12.25 -22.06
N ASP A 127 2.00 -12.73 -20.82
CA ASP A 127 0.81 -13.12 -20.06
C ASP A 127 0.15 -11.87 -19.48
N LEU A 128 -1.02 -11.51 -19.99
CA LEU A 128 -1.80 -10.34 -19.57
C LEU A 128 -2.32 -10.45 -18.12
N ARG A 129 -2.20 -11.63 -17.50
CA ARG A 129 -2.60 -11.87 -16.10
C ARG A 129 -1.46 -11.61 -15.11
N HIS A 130 -0.24 -11.39 -15.60
CA HIS A 130 0.92 -11.17 -14.75
C HIS A 130 1.01 -9.70 -14.33
N SER A 131 0.56 -9.39 -13.11
CA SER A 131 1.01 -8.19 -12.38
C SER A 131 2.34 -8.52 -11.72
N THR A 132 3.26 -7.56 -11.64
CA THR A 132 4.47 -7.73 -10.82
C THR A 132 4.18 -7.64 -9.32
N GLY A 133 2.98 -7.18 -8.91
CA GLY A 133 2.64 -6.96 -7.51
C GLY A 133 3.37 -5.78 -6.87
N LEU A 134 4.11 -4.99 -7.67
CA LEU A 134 4.94 -3.88 -7.21
C LEU A 134 4.18 -2.55 -7.26
N GLY A 135 4.43 -1.71 -6.26
CA GLY A 135 3.90 -0.35 -6.18
C GLY A 135 4.97 0.70 -6.47
N VAL A 136 4.53 1.95 -6.59
CA VAL A 136 5.40 3.12 -6.61
C VAL A 136 4.83 4.17 -5.67
N ASP A 137 5.67 4.72 -4.79
CA ASP A 137 5.31 5.80 -3.87
C ASP A 137 6.36 6.92 -3.95
N ALA A 138 5.93 8.13 -4.31
CA ALA A 138 6.81 9.30 -4.52
C ALA A 138 8.05 9.01 -5.39
N GLY A 139 7.88 8.19 -6.45
CA GLY A 139 8.96 7.81 -7.37
C GLY A 139 9.87 6.67 -6.87
N ARG A 140 9.57 6.08 -5.70
CA ARG A 140 10.29 4.95 -5.12
C ARG A 140 9.54 3.65 -5.35
N LEU A 141 10.28 2.57 -5.56
CA LEU A 141 9.69 1.23 -5.69
C LEU A 141 9.12 0.78 -4.33
N VAL A 142 7.93 0.19 -4.33
CA VAL A 142 7.30 -0.39 -3.14
C VAL A 142 7.09 -1.89 -3.36
N ALA A 143 7.61 -2.69 -2.43
CA ALA A 143 7.29 -4.11 -2.31
C ALA A 143 6.39 -4.27 -1.07
N ASP A 144 5.12 -4.61 -1.28
CA ASP A 144 4.10 -4.70 -0.24
C ASP A 144 3.46 -6.09 -0.32
N ALA A 145 3.57 -6.88 0.75
CA ALA A 145 3.01 -8.23 0.80
C ALA A 145 1.49 -8.24 0.58
N ALA A 146 0.77 -7.16 0.90
CA ALA A 146 -0.66 -7.06 0.64
C ALA A 146 -1.01 -7.06 -0.86
N VAL A 147 -0.03 -6.81 -1.74
CA VAL A 147 -0.21 -6.76 -3.21
C VAL A 147 0.68 -7.78 -3.92
N LEU A 148 1.93 -7.95 -3.47
CA LEU A 148 2.93 -8.83 -4.06
C LEU A 148 2.79 -10.28 -3.59
N ASP A 149 2.64 -10.47 -2.27
CA ASP A 149 2.66 -11.76 -1.55
C ASP A 149 3.60 -12.82 -2.16
N GLY A 150 4.89 -12.50 -2.24
CA GLY A 150 5.87 -13.31 -2.93
C GLY A 150 7.05 -12.50 -3.43
N ALA A 151 7.52 -12.85 -4.62
CA ALA A 151 8.73 -12.31 -5.23
C ALA A 151 8.45 -11.72 -6.62
N ALA A 152 9.14 -10.63 -6.94
CA ALA A 152 9.11 -10.02 -8.26
C ALA A 152 10.54 -9.84 -8.79
N VAL A 153 10.85 -10.51 -9.89
CA VAL A 153 12.12 -10.35 -10.60
C VAL A 153 12.08 -9.05 -11.38
N LEU A 154 12.94 -8.10 -11.00
CA LEU A 154 13.04 -6.79 -11.66
C LEU A 154 13.91 -6.87 -12.90
N ARG A 155 14.95 -7.71 -12.85
CA ARG A 155 15.82 -7.98 -13.99
C ARG A 155 16.24 -9.44 -14.01
N GLY A 156 15.75 -10.16 -15.01
CA GLY A 156 16.14 -11.54 -15.26
C GLY A 156 17.53 -11.63 -15.90
N SER A 157 18.26 -12.69 -15.59
CA SER A 157 19.51 -13.04 -16.25
C SER A 157 19.79 -14.53 -16.09
N THR A 158 20.29 -15.17 -17.13
CA THR A 158 20.83 -16.53 -17.07
C THR A 158 22.35 -16.55 -16.95
N GLY A 159 23.00 -15.37 -17.00
CA GLY A 159 24.47 -15.24 -17.03
C GLY A 159 25.07 -14.51 -15.84
N TRP A 160 24.26 -13.90 -14.98
CA TRP A 160 24.77 -13.21 -13.78
C TRP A 160 25.12 -14.21 -12.69
N GLY A 161 26.40 -14.57 -12.61
CA GLY A 161 26.95 -15.43 -11.56
C GLY A 161 27.63 -14.65 -10.45
N GLU A 162 28.72 -13.94 -10.80
CA GLU A 162 29.45 -13.06 -9.90
C GLU A 162 29.11 -11.60 -10.18
N CYS A 163 28.41 -10.98 -9.24
CA CYS A 163 28.06 -9.58 -9.27
C CYS A 163 27.78 -9.08 -7.86
N THR A 164 27.68 -7.77 -7.70
CA THR A 164 27.20 -7.14 -6.47
C THR A 164 25.80 -6.60 -6.71
N VAL A 165 24.87 -6.94 -5.83
CA VAL A 165 23.54 -6.34 -5.76
C VAL A 165 23.50 -5.39 -4.57
N THR A 166 23.16 -4.14 -4.80
CA THR A 166 23.05 -3.13 -3.73
C THR A 166 21.68 -2.48 -3.77
N GLY A 167 20.96 -2.47 -2.65
CA GLY A 167 19.68 -1.79 -2.50
C GLY A 167 19.67 -0.82 -1.32
N SER A 168 19.18 0.39 -1.54
CA SER A 168 18.85 1.35 -0.47
C SER A 168 17.36 1.24 -0.16
N ALA A 169 17.00 0.75 1.03
CA ALA A 169 15.62 0.44 1.38
C ALA A 169 15.24 0.83 2.80
N LYS A 170 13.94 1.01 3.03
CA LYS A 170 13.35 1.19 4.36
C LYS A 170 12.26 0.13 4.56
N ALA A 171 12.41 -0.69 5.60
CA ALA A 171 11.39 -1.66 6.03
C ALA A 171 10.31 -0.95 6.86
N GLU A 172 9.22 -0.54 6.22
CA GLU A 172 8.10 0.14 6.90
C GLU A 172 7.32 -0.80 7.81
N HIS A 173 7.18 -2.06 7.40
CA HIS A 173 6.61 -3.16 8.18
C HIS A 173 7.37 -4.46 7.92
N GLY A 174 7.55 -5.29 8.95
CA GLY A 174 8.22 -6.59 8.85
C GLY A 174 9.70 -6.50 8.46
N ALA A 175 9.97 -6.50 7.14
CA ALA A 175 11.31 -6.55 6.56
C ALA A 175 11.36 -5.95 5.14
N ALA A 176 12.57 -5.70 4.65
CA ALA A 176 12.85 -5.37 3.25
C ALA A 176 13.68 -6.48 2.61
N GLY A 177 13.11 -7.20 1.63
CA GLY A 177 13.73 -8.35 0.98
C GLY A 177 14.25 -8.07 -0.43
N LEU A 178 15.53 -8.35 -0.66
CA LEU A 178 16.12 -8.55 -1.98
C LEU A 178 15.98 -10.01 -2.42
N LEU A 179 15.81 -10.20 -3.71
CA LEU A 179 15.86 -11.50 -4.35
C LEU A 179 17.10 -11.55 -5.24
N VAL A 180 17.94 -12.58 -5.08
CA VAL A 180 19.17 -12.76 -5.87
C VAL A 180 19.27 -14.18 -6.41
N ARG A 181 19.95 -14.33 -7.56
CA ARG A 181 20.05 -15.59 -8.31
C ARG A 181 18.70 -16.26 -8.54
N ALA A 182 17.68 -15.45 -8.81
CA ALA A 182 16.35 -15.97 -8.97
C ALA A 182 16.10 -16.57 -10.35
N SER A 183 15.25 -17.60 -10.38
CA SER A 183 14.58 -18.01 -11.61
C SER A 183 13.78 -16.84 -12.19
N ALA A 184 13.46 -16.91 -13.49
CA ALA A 184 12.70 -15.84 -14.16
C ALA A 184 11.33 -15.55 -13.53
N ASP A 185 10.72 -16.56 -12.89
CA ASP A 185 9.45 -16.46 -12.17
C ASP A 185 9.60 -16.19 -10.67
N GLY A 186 10.84 -16.07 -10.16
CA GLY A 186 11.13 -15.79 -8.75
C GLY A 186 10.79 -16.91 -7.77
N ARG A 187 10.42 -18.11 -8.25
CA ARG A 187 10.06 -19.26 -7.39
C ARG A 187 11.29 -20.00 -6.82
N THR A 188 12.47 -19.82 -7.41
CA THR A 188 13.74 -20.31 -6.86
C THR A 188 14.76 -19.19 -6.74
N GLY A 189 15.78 -19.40 -5.90
CA GLY A 189 16.87 -18.45 -5.66
C GLY A 189 17.06 -18.17 -4.16
N TYR A 190 17.60 -16.99 -3.84
CA TYR A 190 17.84 -16.58 -2.45
C TYR A 190 17.15 -15.28 -2.12
N ALA A 191 16.39 -15.27 -1.03
CA ALA A 191 15.83 -14.07 -0.43
C ALA A 191 16.79 -13.56 0.65
N VAL A 192 17.26 -12.33 0.52
CA VAL A 192 18.11 -11.65 1.51
C VAL A 192 17.35 -10.46 2.05
N ALA A 193 16.95 -10.51 3.31
CA ALA A 193 16.10 -9.48 3.91
C ALA A 193 16.71 -8.91 5.18
N PHE A 194 16.48 -7.61 5.45
CA PHE A 194 16.70 -7.06 6.79
C PHE A 194 15.38 -6.66 7.44
N ASP A 195 15.25 -6.94 8.74
CA ASP A 195 14.07 -6.58 9.53
C ASP A 195 14.15 -5.17 10.15
N GLN A 196 13.13 -4.77 10.91
CA GLN A 196 13.10 -3.46 11.59
C GLN A 196 14.11 -3.30 12.73
N THR A 197 14.93 -4.31 12.99
CA THR A 197 16.04 -4.29 13.96
C THR A 197 17.41 -4.36 13.29
N GLY A 198 17.43 -4.46 11.96
CA GLY A 198 18.63 -4.65 11.15
C GLY A 198 19.21 -6.06 11.28
N VAL A 199 18.45 -7.06 11.73
CA VAL A 199 18.83 -8.46 11.55
C VAL A 199 18.65 -8.79 10.08
N VAL A 200 19.66 -9.40 9.48
CA VAL A 200 19.60 -9.92 8.12
C VAL A 200 19.32 -11.42 8.16
N THR A 201 18.37 -11.87 7.35
CA THR A 201 18.15 -13.30 7.06
C THR A 201 18.45 -13.59 5.61
N VAL A 202 18.99 -14.79 5.35
CA VAL A 202 19.11 -15.36 4.01
C VAL A 202 18.32 -16.65 3.97
N GLU A 203 17.34 -16.73 3.08
CA GLU A 203 16.51 -17.90 2.87
C GLU A 203 16.71 -18.44 1.45
N ARG A 204 16.75 -19.77 1.31
CA ARG A 204 16.64 -20.42 0.01
C ARG A 204 15.18 -20.63 -0.35
N LEU A 205 14.82 -20.22 -1.56
CA LEU A 205 13.51 -20.45 -2.15
C LEU A 205 13.58 -21.67 -3.06
N THR A 206 12.63 -22.58 -2.88
CA THR A 206 12.47 -23.79 -3.70
C THR A 206 11.01 -23.86 -4.15
N ASP A 207 10.77 -24.11 -5.43
CA ASP A 207 9.43 -24.14 -5.99
C ASP A 207 8.55 -25.19 -5.28
N GLY A 208 7.40 -24.77 -4.77
CA GLY A 208 6.46 -25.62 -4.04
C GLY A 208 6.88 -26.03 -2.62
N ALA A 209 7.94 -25.45 -2.05
CA ALA A 209 8.37 -25.73 -0.69
C ALA A 209 8.50 -24.45 0.16
N GLU A 210 8.38 -24.61 1.47
CA GLU A 210 8.61 -23.51 2.41
C GLU A 210 10.06 -23.00 2.32
N PRO A 211 10.30 -21.67 2.44
CA PRO A 211 11.64 -21.11 2.45
C PRO A 211 12.51 -21.72 3.56
N ALA A 212 13.75 -22.10 3.22
CA ALA A 212 14.71 -22.64 4.17
C ALA A 212 15.68 -21.53 4.62
N GLU A 213 15.64 -21.14 5.90
CA GLU A 213 16.61 -20.21 6.48
C GLU A 213 18.02 -20.83 6.46
N LEU A 214 18.95 -20.15 5.78
CA LEU A 214 20.37 -20.55 5.69
C LEU A 214 21.25 -19.72 6.62
N LEU A 215 20.88 -18.46 6.85
CA LEU A 215 21.63 -17.52 7.68
C LEU A 215 20.68 -16.57 8.39
N ARG A 216 21.01 -16.25 9.64
CA ARG A 216 20.41 -15.17 10.43
C ARG A 216 21.51 -14.43 11.19
N SER A 217 21.64 -13.14 10.94
CA SER A 217 22.65 -12.31 11.59
C SER A 217 22.20 -11.85 12.98
N THR A 218 23.10 -11.22 13.72
CA THR A 218 22.75 -10.41 14.89
C THR A 218 22.13 -9.07 14.46
N ARG A 219 21.52 -8.37 15.42
CA ARG A 219 20.99 -7.01 15.25
C ARG A 219 22.08 -6.05 14.80
N THR A 220 21.69 -4.98 14.09
CA THR A 220 22.63 -3.96 13.64
C THR A 220 22.71 -2.82 14.65
N ASP A 221 23.88 -2.61 15.25
CA ASP A 221 24.08 -1.50 16.18
C ASP A 221 23.82 -0.16 15.48
N GLY A 222 23.08 0.74 16.13
CA GLY A 222 22.74 2.05 15.55
C GLY A 222 21.72 2.00 14.40
N PHE A 223 21.10 0.85 14.12
CA PHE A 223 20.05 0.74 13.12
C PHE A 223 18.84 1.62 13.47
N ASN A 224 18.27 2.29 12.47
CA ASN A 224 17.14 3.19 12.65
C ASN A 224 16.05 2.87 11.65
N LYS A 225 15.05 2.11 12.08
CA LYS A 225 13.91 1.67 11.25
C LYS A 225 13.16 2.78 10.47
N THR A 226 13.36 4.04 10.83
CA THR A 226 12.74 5.20 10.14
C THR A 226 13.58 5.71 8.95
N LYS A 227 14.78 5.19 8.74
CA LYS A 227 15.74 5.61 7.72
C LYS A 227 15.90 4.55 6.63
N PHE A 228 16.46 4.99 5.50
CA PHE A 228 16.93 4.09 4.46
C PHE A 228 18.27 3.47 4.89
N HIS A 229 18.42 2.20 4.58
CA HIS A 229 19.55 1.37 4.91
C HIS A 229 20.07 0.69 3.64
N THR A 230 21.39 0.57 3.53
CA THR A 230 22.05 0.00 2.35
C THR A 230 22.33 -1.48 2.59
N LEU A 231 21.54 -2.34 1.94
CA LEU A 231 21.78 -3.78 1.90
C LEU A 231 22.62 -4.10 0.67
N ARG A 232 23.79 -4.71 0.87
CA ARG A 232 24.70 -5.10 -0.21
C ARG A 232 24.97 -6.60 -0.14
N VAL A 233 24.72 -7.29 -1.25
CA VAL A 233 24.93 -8.73 -1.43
C VAL A 233 25.99 -8.94 -2.52
N ALA A 234 27.15 -9.47 -2.15
CA ALA A 234 28.18 -9.85 -3.11
C ALA A 234 28.05 -11.33 -3.46
N LEU A 235 27.72 -11.62 -4.72
CA LEU A 235 27.63 -12.98 -5.24
C LEU A 235 29.01 -13.43 -5.76
N ARG A 236 29.44 -14.62 -5.37
CA ARG A 236 30.69 -15.29 -5.75
C ARG A 236 30.38 -16.65 -6.38
N ALA A 237 31.28 -17.27 -7.13
CA ALA A 237 31.03 -18.49 -7.92
C ALA A 237 30.08 -19.56 -7.30
N ASP A 238 30.18 -19.82 -5.99
CA ASP A 238 29.35 -20.75 -5.22
C ASP A 238 28.81 -20.15 -3.90
N GLY A 239 28.88 -18.85 -3.71
CA GLY A 239 28.54 -18.26 -2.41
C GLY A 239 28.01 -16.84 -2.49
N LEU A 240 27.68 -16.29 -1.33
CA LEU A 240 27.37 -14.88 -1.17
C LEU A 240 27.86 -14.35 0.17
N SER A 241 28.16 -13.06 0.23
CA SER A 241 28.33 -12.33 1.48
C SER A 241 27.40 -11.13 1.54
N VAL A 242 26.95 -10.80 2.75
CA VAL A 242 25.96 -9.74 2.98
C VAL A 242 26.51 -8.71 3.93
N THR A 243 26.26 -7.44 3.62
CA THR A 243 26.48 -6.33 4.55
C THR A 243 25.24 -5.45 4.64
N LEU A 244 25.02 -4.86 5.80
CA LEU A 244 23.99 -3.85 6.03
C LEU A 244 24.64 -2.59 6.59
N ASP A 245 24.54 -1.48 5.87
CA ASP A 245 25.26 -0.23 6.14
C ASP A 245 26.77 -0.42 6.32
N GLY A 246 27.35 -1.29 5.49
CA GLY A 246 28.78 -1.64 5.53
C GLY A 246 29.18 -2.56 6.68
N LYS A 247 28.26 -2.94 7.59
CA LYS A 247 28.54 -3.93 8.64
C LYS A 247 28.35 -5.33 8.09
N ASP A 248 29.32 -6.20 8.36
CA ASP A 248 29.22 -7.61 7.97
C ASP A 248 28.02 -8.30 8.63
N LYS A 249 27.31 -9.07 7.82
CA LYS A 249 26.13 -9.84 8.22
C LYS A 249 26.28 -11.33 7.97
N GLY A 250 27.43 -11.73 7.43
CA GLY A 250 27.83 -13.11 7.26
C GLY A 250 27.94 -13.53 5.81
N THR A 251 28.44 -14.74 5.64
CA THR A 251 28.80 -15.34 4.35
C THR A 251 28.26 -16.75 4.29
N LEU A 252 27.82 -17.16 3.10
CA LEU A 252 27.38 -18.51 2.76
C LEU A 252 28.20 -19.02 1.59
N GLU A 253 28.55 -20.30 1.63
CA GLU A 253 29.27 -21.04 0.59
C GLU A 253 28.40 -22.22 0.12
N ASP A 254 28.83 -22.93 -0.91
CA ASP A 254 28.17 -24.12 -1.46
C ASP A 254 26.68 -23.93 -1.87
N LEU A 255 26.35 -22.75 -2.37
CA LEU A 255 25.03 -22.41 -2.87
C LEU A 255 24.72 -23.11 -4.20
N THR A 256 23.51 -23.66 -4.30
CA THR A 256 23.07 -24.49 -5.43
C THR A 256 22.83 -23.66 -6.69
N GLU A 257 22.07 -22.58 -6.56
CA GLU A 257 21.82 -21.63 -7.64
C GLU A 257 23.06 -20.76 -7.82
N ARG A 258 23.67 -20.86 -9.01
CA ARG A 258 24.92 -20.15 -9.36
C ARG A 258 24.70 -18.91 -10.19
N THR A 259 23.57 -18.83 -10.90
CA THR A 259 23.21 -17.70 -11.74
C THR A 259 21.72 -17.40 -11.59
N GLY A 260 21.32 -16.16 -11.89
CA GLY A 260 19.90 -15.82 -11.96
C GLY A 260 19.65 -14.31 -11.98
N GLY A 261 18.37 -13.97 -12.00
CA GLY A 261 17.92 -12.58 -11.93
C GLY A 261 18.01 -11.97 -10.53
N VAL A 262 17.69 -10.69 -10.48
CA VAL A 262 17.60 -9.88 -9.25
C VAL A 262 16.22 -9.24 -9.16
N GLY A 263 15.71 -9.13 -7.95
CA GLY A 263 14.39 -8.58 -7.68
C GLY A 263 14.19 -8.20 -6.23
N VAL A 264 12.92 -8.12 -5.85
CA VAL A 264 12.47 -7.85 -4.48
C VAL A 264 11.47 -8.90 -4.04
N ARG A 265 11.33 -9.06 -2.72
CA ARG A 265 10.39 -9.98 -2.11
C ARG A 265 9.68 -9.31 -0.93
N ALA A 266 8.38 -9.54 -0.81
CA ALA A 266 7.57 -9.18 0.35
C ALA A 266 6.52 -10.26 0.60
N VAL A 267 6.49 -10.81 1.80
CA VAL A 267 5.54 -11.87 2.23
C VAL A 267 4.97 -11.54 3.61
N GLY A 268 3.82 -12.12 3.95
CA GLY A 268 3.21 -11.93 5.28
C GLY A 268 2.80 -10.48 5.53
N ASP A 269 3.38 -9.84 6.55
CA ASP A 269 3.12 -8.44 6.93
C ASP A 269 4.17 -7.46 6.40
N GLN A 270 5.05 -7.91 5.51
CA GLN A 270 6.18 -7.12 5.04
C GLN A 270 5.76 -5.99 4.10
N ARG A 271 6.34 -4.82 4.30
CA ARG A 271 6.27 -3.70 3.37
C ARG A 271 7.57 -2.90 3.38
N ALA A 272 8.15 -2.71 2.21
CA ALA A 272 9.38 -1.97 2.03
C ALA A 272 9.32 -0.98 0.88
N VAL A 273 10.02 0.14 1.06
CA VAL A 273 10.22 1.18 0.04
C VAL A 273 11.70 1.23 -0.33
N TRP A 274 11.99 1.25 -1.62
CA TRP A 274 13.34 1.20 -2.19
C TRP A 274 13.67 2.50 -2.91
N GLU A 275 14.73 3.17 -2.47
CA GLU A 275 15.25 4.39 -3.09
C GLU A 275 16.10 4.07 -4.32
N SER A 276 16.86 2.98 -4.26
CA SER A 276 17.68 2.51 -5.37
C SER A 276 17.91 1.01 -5.30
N LEU A 277 18.15 0.42 -6.47
CA LEU A 277 18.61 -0.95 -6.62
C LEU A 277 19.60 -1.00 -7.80
N THR A 278 20.82 -1.44 -7.55
CA THR A 278 21.87 -1.55 -8.56
C THR A 278 22.44 -2.97 -8.61
N VAL A 279 22.84 -3.38 -9.80
CA VAL A 279 23.58 -4.62 -10.03
C VAL A 279 24.87 -4.24 -10.75
N GLU A 280 26.00 -4.65 -10.20
CA GLU A 280 27.33 -4.31 -10.71
C GLU A 280 28.12 -5.58 -10.97
N ALA A 281 28.72 -5.69 -12.15
CA ALA A 281 29.68 -6.75 -12.45
C ALA A 281 30.94 -6.62 -11.59
N ALA A 282 31.79 -7.65 -11.61
CA ALA A 282 33.05 -7.65 -10.87
C ALA A 282 34.01 -6.50 -11.28
N ASP A 283 33.88 -5.99 -12.51
CA ASP A 283 34.65 -4.86 -13.04
C ASP A 283 34.02 -3.48 -12.75
N GLY A 284 32.90 -3.45 -12.01
CA GLY A 284 32.17 -2.22 -11.68
C GLY A 284 31.18 -1.74 -12.75
N THR A 285 31.03 -2.46 -13.86
CA THR A 285 30.04 -2.14 -14.89
C THR A 285 28.63 -2.35 -14.33
N SER A 286 27.76 -1.34 -14.46
CA SER A 286 26.34 -1.49 -14.14
C SER A 286 25.71 -2.48 -15.13
N LEU A 287 25.17 -3.57 -14.59
CA LEU A 287 24.57 -4.65 -15.36
C LEU A 287 23.13 -4.35 -15.69
#